data_AF-A0A7V8NMK3-F1
#
_entry.id   AF-A0A7V8NMK3-F1
#
_cell.length_a   1.000
_cell.length_b   1.000
_cell.length_c   1.000
_cell.angle_alpha   90.00
_cell.angle_beta   90.00
_cell.angle_gamma   90.00
#
_symmetry.space_group_name_H-M   'P 1'
#
loop_
_entity.id
_entity.type
_entity.pdbx_description
1 polymer ?
#
loop_
_entity_poly.entity_id
_entity_poly.type
_entity_poly.pdbx_seq_one_letter_code
_entity_poly.pdbx_strand_id
1 'polypeptide(L)'
;MLCEHYKDALIEAAASGAAPSRELREHLAECASCRAVFGQEQSLFAAIDTGLHAAANAEIPPSLLPGARARLDEVGTPRFRWVQPLVFGSTGLALGLVVFVMAWPHLAGREEMAKKVPALASIPMDANREGSSPKSAQMLAVPVKHTHASRNSTQSDSAASSNPEVLVPPDERDGLALLVASLNEHRDLAAALLARVPDKEDSLISVDRLRIDALEIKPLEGRETETLDSAGEKH
;
A
#
# COMPACT_ATOMS: atom_id res chain seq x y z
N MET A 1 -3.03 -7.47 47.75
CA MET A 1 -3.18 -6.77 46.46
C MET A 1 -1.95 -6.98 45.55
N LEU A 2 -1.37 -8.20 45.51
CA LEU A 2 -0.18 -8.50 44.70
C LEU A 2 -0.54 -8.97 43.28
N CYS A 3 -1.79 -9.39 43.05
CA CYS A 3 -2.23 -9.93 41.75
C CYS A 3 -2.25 -8.89 40.63
N GLU A 4 -2.54 -7.62 40.94
CA GLU A 4 -2.59 -6.54 39.93
C GLU A 4 -1.24 -6.35 39.23
N HIS A 5 -0.13 -6.57 39.94
CA HIS A 5 1.21 -6.46 39.37
C HIS A 5 1.48 -7.51 38.29
N TYR A 6 0.80 -8.66 38.35
CA TYR A 6 0.98 -9.76 37.41
C TYR A 6 -0.05 -9.75 36.28
N LYS A 7 -0.98 -8.80 36.25
CA LYS A 7 -2.08 -8.79 35.27
C LYS A 7 -1.58 -8.68 33.83
N ASP A 8 -0.70 -7.72 33.56
CA ASP A 8 -0.18 -7.52 32.20
C ASP A 8 0.72 -8.69 31.78
N ALA A 9 1.55 -9.18 32.69
CA ALA A 9 2.39 -10.36 32.44
C ALA A 9 1.57 -11.63 32.19
N LEU A 10 0.40 -11.77 32.83
CA LEU A 10 -0.56 -12.84 32.60
C LEU A 10 -1.14 -12.81 31.19
N ILE A 11 -1.63 -11.64 30.79
CA ILE A 11 -2.24 -11.42 29.47
C ILE A 11 -1.19 -11.64 28.38
N GLU A 12 0.01 -11.07 28.54
CA GLU A 12 1.11 -11.22 27.59
C GLU A 12 1.55 -12.69 27.45
N ALA A 13 1.68 -13.41 28.57
CA ALA A 13 2.02 -14.83 28.54
C ALA A 13 0.90 -15.68 27.90
N ALA A 14 -0.36 -15.31 28.09
CA ALA A 14 -1.50 -16.00 27.48
C ALA A 14 -1.58 -15.74 25.96
N ALA A 15 -1.36 -14.49 25.54
CA ALA A 15 -1.41 -14.07 24.14
C ALA A 15 -0.25 -14.62 23.31
N SER A 16 0.97 -14.61 23.88
CA SER A 16 2.17 -15.08 23.18
C SER A 16 2.27 -16.62 23.08
N GLY A 17 1.54 -17.34 23.94
CA GLY A 17 1.71 -18.79 24.10
C GLY A 17 3.07 -19.19 24.66
N ALA A 18 3.91 -18.24 25.07
CA ALA A 18 5.23 -18.50 25.63
C ALA A 18 5.13 -18.99 27.08
N ALA A 19 6.16 -19.71 27.54
CA ALA A 19 6.22 -20.10 28.94
C ALA A 19 6.26 -18.85 29.83
N PRO A 20 5.42 -18.75 30.89
CA PRO A 20 5.41 -17.59 31.77
C PRO A 20 6.76 -17.43 32.47
N SER A 21 7.09 -16.19 32.86
CA SER A 21 8.30 -15.89 33.62
C SER A 21 8.36 -16.71 34.91
N ARG A 22 9.57 -16.89 35.48
CA ARG A 22 9.74 -17.71 36.69
C ARG A 22 8.88 -17.19 37.85
N GLU A 23 8.89 -15.89 38.09
CA GLU A 23 8.11 -15.24 39.16
C GLU A 23 6.61 -15.41 38.94
N LEU A 24 6.13 -15.25 37.70
CA LEU A 24 4.72 -15.45 37.38
C LEU A 24 4.30 -16.91 37.58
N ARG A 25 5.18 -17.87 37.25
CA ARG A 25 4.91 -19.30 37.45
C ARG A 25 4.84 -19.65 38.93
N GLU A 26 5.74 -19.11 39.75
CA GLU A 26 5.72 -19.24 41.21
C GLU A 26 4.40 -18.65 41.77
N HIS A 27 4.00 -17.46 41.30
CA HIS A 27 2.71 -16.86 41.68
C HIS A 27 1.51 -17.73 41.27
N LEU A 28 1.51 -18.28 40.04
CA LEU A 28 0.45 -19.16 39.56
C LEU A 28 0.39 -20.49 40.32
N ALA A 29 1.48 -20.95 40.91
CA ALA A 29 1.49 -22.12 41.80
C ALA A 29 0.78 -21.83 43.13
N GLU A 30 0.90 -20.60 43.65
CA GLU A 30 0.34 -20.20 44.95
C GLU A 30 -1.07 -19.59 44.84
N CYS A 31 -1.42 -18.94 43.73
CA CYS A 31 -2.66 -18.18 43.58
C CYS A 31 -3.66 -18.86 42.63
N ALA A 32 -4.70 -19.49 43.21
CA ALA A 32 -5.73 -20.20 42.44
C ALA A 32 -6.57 -19.28 41.54
N SER A 33 -6.86 -18.03 41.97
CA SER A 33 -7.65 -17.09 41.17
C SER A 33 -6.89 -16.63 39.93
N CYS A 34 -5.60 -16.29 40.05
CA CYS A 34 -4.77 -15.91 38.91
C CYS A 34 -4.59 -17.07 37.93
N ARG A 35 -4.52 -18.31 38.44
CA ARG A 35 -4.49 -19.52 37.58
C ARG A 35 -5.78 -19.70 36.78
N ALA A 36 -6.93 -19.47 37.41
CA ALA A 36 -8.23 -19.55 36.72
C ALA A 36 -8.34 -18.47 35.62
N VAL A 37 -7.94 -17.23 35.92
CA VAL A 37 -7.90 -16.14 34.92
C VAL A 37 -6.92 -16.47 33.80
N PHE A 38 -5.73 -16.98 34.10
CA PHE A 38 -4.77 -17.37 33.07
C PHE A 38 -5.32 -18.43 32.11
N GLY A 39 -5.96 -19.47 32.65
CA GLY A 39 -6.58 -20.51 31.83
C GLY A 39 -7.72 -19.96 30.97
N GLN A 40 -8.51 -19.01 31.50
CA GLN A 40 -9.55 -18.32 30.73
C GLN A 40 -8.97 -17.51 29.57
N GLU A 41 -7.94 -16.69 29.83
CA GLU A 41 -7.27 -15.91 28.78
C GLU A 41 -6.64 -16.82 27.72
N GLN A 42 -5.95 -17.90 28.12
CA GLN A 42 -5.39 -18.88 27.17
C GLN A 42 -6.48 -19.51 26.30
N SER A 43 -7.63 -19.87 26.88
CA SER A 43 -8.74 -20.44 26.11
C SER A 43 -9.34 -19.43 25.14
N LEU A 44 -9.38 -18.14 25.50
CA LEU A 44 -9.86 -17.06 24.66
C LEU A 44 -8.93 -16.86 23.44
N PHE A 45 -7.63 -16.72 23.66
CA PHE A 45 -6.65 -16.57 22.59
C PHE A 45 -6.64 -17.80 21.66
N ALA A 46 -6.68 -19.01 22.21
CA ALA A 46 -6.78 -20.22 21.40
C ALA A 46 -8.04 -20.27 20.52
N ALA A 47 -9.18 -19.77 21.02
CA ALA A 47 -10.41 -19.69 20.24
C ALA A 47 -10.31 -18.64 19.11
N ILE A 48 -9.67 -17.48 19.37
CA ILE A 48 -9.40 -16.46 18.36
C ILE A 48 -8.50 -17.01 17.27
N ASP A 49 -7.38 -17.64 17.64
CA ASP A 49 -6.43 -18.22 16.69
C ASP A 49 -7.08 -19.32 15.84
N THR A 50 -7.88 -20.19 16.47
CA THR A 50 -8.63 -21.21 15.74
C THR A 50 -9.61 -20.60 14.74
N GLY A 51 -10.31 -19.53 15.15
CA GLY A 51 -11.24 -18.81 14.29
C GLY A 51 -10.55 -18.11 13.11
N LEU A 52 -9.43 -17.43 13.37
CA LEU A 52 -8.61 -16.80 12.35
C LEU A 52 -8.02 -17.83 11.38
N HIS A 53 -7.52 -18.95 11.91
CA HIS A 53 -7.00 -20.03 11.09
C HIS A 53 -8.10 -20.65 10.22
N ALA A 54 -9.30 -20.86 10.77
CA ALA A 54 -10.44 -21.35 10.01
C ALA A 54 -10.88 -20.37 8.91
N ALA A 55 -10.90 -19.06 9.20
CA ALA A 55 -11.26 -18.03 8.23
C ALA A 55 -10.20 -17.84 7.14
N ALA A 56 -8.92 -17.84 7.51
CA ALA A 56 -7.80 -17.69 6.57
C ALA A 56 -7.65 -18.89 5.63
N ASN A 57 -8.02 -20.09 6.10
CA ASN A 57 -8.01 -21.31 5.29
C ASN A 57 -9.40 -21.70 4.75
N ALA A 58 -10.39 -20.81 4.86
CA ALA A 58 -11.68 -21.05 4.25
C ALA A 58 -11.53 -21.11 2.72
N GLU A 59 -12.26 -22.03 2.10
CA GLU A 59 -12.25 -22.16 0.65
C GLU A 59 -12.70 -20.83 0.01
N ILE A 60 -11.83 -20.26 -0.83
CA ILE A 60 -12.10 -19.00 -1.50
C ILE A 60 -13.24 -19.24 -2.49
N PRO A 61 -14.38 -18.52 -2.40
CA PRO A 61 -15.50 -18.76 -3.29
C PRO A 61 -15.06 -18.48 -4.73
N PRO A 62 -15.45 -19.33 -5.70
CA PRO A 62 -14.99 -19.21 -7.09
C PRO A 62 -15.45 -17.89 -7.74
N SER A 63 -16.43 -17.21 -7.16
CA SER A 63 -16.93 -15.90 -7.58
C SER A 63 -16.08 -14.72 -7.10
N LEU A 64 -15.15 -14.90 -6.15
CA LEU A 64 -14.35 -13.80 -5.59
C LEU A 64 -13.45 -13.18 -6.65
N LEU A 65 -12.71 -13.98 -7.41
CA LEU A 65 -11.81 -13.47 -8.45
C LEU A 65 -12.55 -12.75 -9.59
N PRO A 66 -13.62 -13.31 -10.18
CA PRO A 66 -14.44 -12.59 -11.16
C PRO A 66 -15.03 -11.29 -10.59
N GLY A 67 -15.55 -11.32 -9.35
CA GLY A 67 -16.13 -10.15 -8.69
C GLY A 67 -15.11 -9.05 -8.43
N ALA A 68 -13.93 -9.42 -7.91
CA ALA A 68 -12.83 -8.48 -7.68
C ALA A 68 -12.35 -7.83 -8.99
N ARG A 69 -12.22 -8.60 -10.07
CA ARG A 69 -11.89 -8.07 -11.40
C ARG A 69 -12.96 -7.10 -11.90
N ALA A 70 -14.23 -7.49 -11.83
CA ALA A 70 -15.33 -6.61 -12.23
C ALA A 70 -15.35 -5.29 -11.44
N ARG A 71 -15.04 -5.32 -10.14
CA ARG A 71 -14.91 -4.12 -9.30
C ARG A 71 -13.69 -3.27 -9.64
N LEU A 72 -12.55 -3.89 -9.94
CA LEU A 72 -11.36 -3.16 -10.40
C LEU A 72 -11.58 -2.51 -11.76
N ASP A 73 -12.30 -3.17 -12.68
CA ASP A 73 -12.68 -2.60 -13.97
C ASP A 73 -13.67 -1.43 -13.78
N GLU A 74 -14.61 -1.55 -12.83
CA GLU A 74 -15.53 -0.47 -12.48
C GLU A 74 -14.79 0.77 -11.95
N VAL A 75 -13.82 0.58 -11.04
CA VAL A 75 -12.99 1.67 -10.49
C VAL A 75 -11.98 2.21 -11.51
N GLY A 76 -11.45 1.34 -12.36
CA GLY A 76 -10.46 1.63 -13.40
C GLY A 76 -11.04 2.27 -14.66
N THR A 77 -12.37 2.36 -14.80
CA THR A 77 -12.99 3.27 -15.75
C THR A 77 -13.08 4.66 -15.13
N PRO A 78 -12.11 5.57 -15.40
CA PRO A 78 -12.27 6.94 -14.98
C PRO A 78 -13.60 7.45 -15.54
N ARG A 79 -14.54 7.83 -14.67
CA ARG A 79 -15.72 8.66 -15.01
C ARG A 79 -15.32 10.04 -15.56
N PHE A 80 -14.10 10.21 -16.07
CA PHE A 80 -13.55 11.39 -16.73
C PHE A 80 -14.16 11.66 -18.11
N ARG A 81 -15.06 10.80 -18.62
CA ARG A 81 -15.61 10.96 -19.97
C ARG A 81 -16.50 12.19 -20.15
N TRP A 82 -16.83 12.92 -19.09
CA TRP A 82 -17.62 14.17 -19.15
C TRP A 82 -16.86 15.45 -18.81
N VAL A 83 -15.60 15.38 -18.35
CA VAL A 83 -14.82 16.59 -17.99
C VAL A 83 -13.75 16.96 -19.02
N GLN A 84 -13.55 16.15 -20.06
CA GLN A 84 -12.49 16.38 -21.05
C GLN A 84 -12.67 17.57 -22.03
N PRO A 85 -13.86 18.13 -22.35
CA PRO A 85 -13.88 19.26 -23.28
C PRO A 85 -13.50 20.60 -22.63
N LEU A 86 -13.49 20.73 -21.29
CA LEU A 86 -13.21 22.02 -20.63
C LEU A 86 -11.72 22.31 -20.42
N VAL A 87 -10.87 21.29 -20.24
CA VAL A 87 -9.44 21.51 -19.92
C VAL A 87 -8.62 21.90 -21.15
N PHE A 88 -9.05 21.53 -22.37
CA PHE A 88 -8.40 21.96 -23.61
C PHE A 88 -8.74 23.40 -24.04
N GLY A 89 -9.69 24.07 -23.38
CA GLY A 89 -10.03 25.47 -23.67
C GLY A 89 -9.07 26.50 -23.08
N SER A 90 -8.37 26.19 -21.99
CA SER A 90 -7.54 27.17 -21.28
C SER A 90 -6.12 27.29 -21.84
N THR A 91 -5.56 26.22 -22.42
CA THR A 91 -4.20 26.24 -22.98
C THR A 91 -4.09 27.07 -24.27
N GLY A 92 -5.15 27.11 -25.08
CA GLY A 92 -5.18 27.91 -26.30
C GLY A 92 -5.20 29.42 -26.04
N LEU A 93 -5.87 29.86 -24.98
CA LEU A 93 -6.00 31.28 -24.67
C LEU A 93 -4.69 31.90 -24.20
N ALA A 94 -3.90 31.16 -23.41
CA ALA A 94 -2.59 31.63 -22.94
C ALA A 94 -1.58 31.77 -24.09
N LEU A 95 -1.54 30.81 -25.02
CA LEU A 95 -0.64 30.87 -26.17
C LEU A 95 -1.00 32.03 -27.11
N GLY A 96 -2.29 32.26 -27.35
CA GLY A 96 -2.76 33.40 -28.16
C GLY A 96 -2.39 34.75 -27.56
N LEU A 97 -2.49 34.91 -26.23
CA LEU A 97 -2.11 36.13 -25.53
C LEU A 97 -0.61 36.41 -25.60
N VAL A 98 0.23 35.37 -25.49
CA VAL A 98 1.69 35.51 -25.63
C VAL A 98 2.08 35.94 -27.05
N VAL A 99 1.49 35.34 -28.09
CA VAL A 99 1.76 35.72 -29.48
C VAL A 99 1.29 37.15 -29.75
N PHE A 100 0.13 37.55 -29.22
CA PHE A 100 -0.41 38.89 -29.40
C PHE A 100 0.45 39.97 -28.72
N VAL A 101 0.95 39.72 -27.51
CA VAL A 101 1.86 40.63 -26.79
C VAL A 101 3.22 40.73 -27.49
N MET A 102 3.74 39.62 -28.03
CA MET A 102 5.01 39.63 -28.77
C MET A 102 4.91 40.29 -30.16
N ALA A 103 3.75 40.24 -30.81
CA ALA A 103 3.54 40.84 -32.13
C ALA A 103 3.26 42.36 -32.11
N TRP A 104 2.73 42.88 -30.99
CA TRP A 104 2.37 44.30 -30.87
C TRP A 104 3.53 45.31 -31.00
N PRO A 105 4.72 45.11 -30.40
CA PRO A 105 5.78 46.13 -30.43
C PRO A 105 6.42 46.34 -31.81
N HIS A 106 6.20 45.44 -32.77
CA HIS A 106 6.75 45.59 -34.12
C HIS A 106 5.91 46.47 -35.06
N LEU A 107 4.63 46.71 -34.76
CA LEU A 107 3.79 47.60 -35.59
C LEU A 107 3.92 49.09 -35.20
N ALA A 108 4.38 49.41 -33.99
CA ALA A 108 4.48 50.79 -33.52
C ALA A 108 5.84 51.46 -33.78
N GLY A 109 6.83 50.71 -34.29
CA GLY A 109 8.24 51.16 -34.36
C GLY A 109 8.77 51.44 -35.77
N ARG A 110 7.93 51.77 -36.75
CA ARG A 110 8.38 52.06 -38.14
C ARG A 110 8.22 53.53 -38.53
N GLU A 111 8.62 54.45 -37.66
CA GLU A 111 9.02 55.81 -38.06
C GLU A 111 10.16 56.28 -37.14
N GLU A 112 11.41 56.04 -37.56
CA GLU A 112 12.48 57.05 -37.57
C GLU A 112 13.79 56.39 -38.02
N MET A 113 14.12 56.61 -39.29
CA MET A 113 15.48 56.48 -39.79
C MET A 113 16.27 57.72 -39.39
N ALA A 114 17.41 57.59 -38.71
CA ALA A 114 18.61 58.38 -39.00
C ALA A 114 19.83 57.98 -38.13
N LYS A 115 20.85 57.44 -38.83
CA LYS A 115 22.26 57.90 -38.74
C LYS A 115 23.09 57.46 -37.51
N LYS A 116 23.92 56.42 -37.70
CA LYS A 116 25.40 56.53 -37.84
C LYS A 116 26.13 55.17 -37.96
N VAL A 117 26.78 55.06 -39.12
CA VAL A 117 28.01 54.38 -39.60
C VAL A 117 29.13 54.13 -38.55
N PRO A 118 30.08 53.18 -38.81
CA PRO A 118 30.58 52.15 -37.88
C PRO A 118 32.04 52.34 -37.43
N ALA A 119 32.50 51.54 -36.45
CA ALA A 119 33.94 51.36 -36.20
C ALA A 119 34.30 50.02 -35.53
N LEU A 120 35.03 49.22 -36.32
CA LEU A 120 36.21 48.41 -36.02
C LEU A 120 36.15 47.25 -35.00
N ALA A 121 36.41 46.06 -35.57
CA ALA A 121 36.77 44.83 -34.92
C ALA A 121 38.23 44.84 -34.42
N SER A 122 38.45 44.18 -33.28
CA SER A 122 39.74 43.64 -32.87
C SER A 122 39.54 42.33 -32.09
N ILE A 123 40.26 41.30 -32.54
CA ILE A 123 40.54 39.98 -31.97
C ILE A 123 42.08 39.82 -32.12
N PRO A 124 42.85 38.97 -31.41
CA PRO A 124 42.57 38.01 -30.31
C PRO A 124 43.51 38.17 -29.09
N MET A 125 43.28 37.38 -28.03
CA MET A 125 44.41 36.75 -27.31
C MET A 125 44.00 35.43 -26.65
N ASP A 126 44.79 34.40 -26.97
CA ASP A 126 44.83 33.04 -26.44
C ASP A 126 45.09 32.95 -24.93
N ALA A 127 44.49 31.96 -24.28
CA ALA A 127 45.08 31.23 -23.15
C ALA A 127 44.48 29.82 -23.05
N ASN A 128 45.11 28.91 -23.79
CA ASN A 128 45.47 27.54 -23.44
C ASN A 128 45.18 27.12 -21.96
N ARG A 129 44.59 25.93 -21.74
CA ARG A 129 45.31 24.75 -21.19
C ARG A 129 44.39 23.60 -20.69
N GLU A 130 44.49 22.49 -21.43
CA GLU A 130 44.58 21.07 -21.06
C GLU A 130 43.83 20.46 -19.85
N GLY A 131 43.19 19.32 -20.12
CA GLY A 131 42.98 18.25 -19.14
C GLY A 131 42.22 17.03 -19.66
N SER A 132 42.95 16.06 -20.27
CA SER A 132 42.83 14.59 -20.12
C SER A 132 41.43 13.93 -20.03
N SER A 133 41.06 12.81 -20.66
CA SER A 133 41.64 11.75 -21.51
C SER A 133 40.51 10.69 -21.64
N PRO A 134 40.17 10.13 -22.82
CA PRO A 134 39.27 8.98 -22.88
C PRO A 134 40.05 7.68 -23.16
N LYS A 135 40.05 6.76 -22.17
CA LYS A 135 40.70 5.45 -22.29
C LYS A 135 39.69 4.37 -22.67
N SER A 136 39.88 3.89 -23.90
CA SER A 136 39.78 2.51 -24.40
C SER A 136 38.44 1.78 -24.44
N ALA A 137 38.11 1.40 -25.68
CA ALA A 137 37.15 0.39 -26.07
C ALA A 137 37.39 -0.97 -25.38
N GLN A 138 36.29 -1.65 -25.06
CA GLN A 138 36.27 -3.06 -24.65
C GLN A 138 36.13 -3.95 -25.88
N MET A 139 37.09 -4.88 -26.02
CA MET A 139 37.04 -6.02 -26.94
C MET A 139 36.60 -7.28 -26.18
N LEU A 140 35.65 -8.00 -26.79
CA LEU A 140 35.58 -9.46 -26.96
C LEU A 140 35.84 -10.40 -25.76
N ALA A 141 34.74 -11.01 -25.31
CA ALA A 141 34.47 -12.43 -25.08
C ALA A 141 35.62 -13.39 -24.68
N VAL A 142 35.43 -14.05 -23.53
CA VAL A 142 35.97 -15.38 -23.22
C VAL A 142 34.86 -16.24 -22.60
N PRO A 143 34.58 -17.46 -23.09
CA PRO A 143 33.62 -18.38 -22.49
C PRO A 143 34.33 -19.28 -21.47
N VAL A 144 33.74 -19.46 -20.28
CA VAL A 144 34.17 -20.50 -19.34
C VAL A 144 32.97 -21.30 -18.85
N LYS A 145 33.12 -22.62 -19.00
CA LYS A 145 32.17 -23.69 -18.69
C LYS A 145 31.92 -23.83 -17.18
N HIS A 146 30.75 -24.40 -16.90
CA HIS A 146 30.24 -24.89 -15.63
C HIS A 146 31.26 -25.54 -14.69
N THR A 147 31.12 -25.24 -13.39
CA THR A 147 31.42 -26.18 -12.30
C THR A 147 30.38 -26.06 -11.18
N HIS A 148 30.01 -27.23 -10.68
CA HIS A 148 28.97 -27.49 -9.70
C HIS A 148 29.27 -26.92 -8.29
N ALA A 149 28.18 -26.64 -7.58
CA ALA A 149 27.96 -26.75 -6.13
C ALA A 149 29.16 -26.48 -5.19
N SER A 150 29.10 -25.36 -4.48
CA SER A 150 29.62 -25.30 -3.11
C SER A 150 28.63 -24.54 -2.23
N ARG A 151 27.97 -25.29 -1.36
CA ARG A 151 27.05 -24.85 -0.32
C ARG A 151 27.90 -24.29 0.83
N ASN A 152 28.25 -23.01 0.74
CA ASN A 152 28.88 -22.28 1.84
C ASN A 152 27.85 -21.32 2.45
N SER A 153 27.04 -21.85 3.37
CA SER A 153 26.32 -21.05 4.35
C SER A 153 27.32 -20.61 5.43
N THR A 154 28.10 -19.57 5.14
CA THR A 154 28.73 -18.77 6.19
C THR A 154 27.66 -17.81 6.68
N GLN A 155 26.98 -18.26 7.73
CA GLN A 155 26.21 -17.44 8.65
C GLN A 155 27.19 -16.44 9.27
N SER A 156 27.25 -15.24 8.70
CA SER A 156 27.99 -14.13 9.28
C SER A 156 27.09 -13.47 10.30
N ASP A 157 27.50 -13.57 11.56
CA ASP A 157 26.95 -12.84 12.69
C ASP A 157 26.83 -11.33 12.37
N SER A 158 25.61 -10.87 12.11
CA SER A 158 25.25 -9.44 12.03
C SER A 158 24.53 -9.02 13.32
N ALA A 159 25.17 -9.28 14.46
CA ALA A 159 24.69 -8.88 15.77
C ALA A 159 25.27 -7.51 16.17
N ALA A 160 24.98 -6.45 15.40
CA ALA A 160 25.19 -5.05 15.82
C ALA A 160 24.50 -3.96 14.97
N SER A 161 23.66 -4.31 13.99
CA SER A 161 22.83 -3.31 13.31
C SER A 161 21.45 -3.29 13.93
N SER A 162 21.10 -2.22 14.64
CA SER A 162 19.74 -1.97 15.17
C SER A 162 18.69 -1.75 14.09
N ASN A 163 19.07 -1.85 12.81
CA ASN A 163 18.14 -1.73 11.69
C ASN A 163 17.74 -3.14 11.23
N PRO A 164 16.44 -3.46 11.21
CA PRO A 164 15.96 -4.75 10.73
C PRO A 164 16.42 -4.96 9.29
N GLU A 165 17.16 -6.04 9.04
CA GLU A 165 17.55 -6.45 7.69
C GLU A 165 16.34 -7.09 7.01
N VAL A 166 15.82 -6.44 5.96
CA VAL A 166 14.70 -6.95 5.16
C VAL A 166 15.27 -7.70 3.96
N LEU A 167 15.09 -9.03 3.94
CA LEU A 167 15.51 -9.87 2.83
C LEU A 167 14.52 -9.73 1.67
N VAL A 168 14.97 -9.11 0.58
CA VAL A 168 14.20 -8.98 -0.66
C VAL A 168 14.66 -10.06 -1.64
N PRO A 169 13.75 -10.94 -2.12
CA PRO A 169 14.04 -11.91 -3.17
C PRO A 169 14.71 -11.26 -4.40
N PRO A 170 15.64 -11.94 -5.08
CA PRO A 170 16.44 -11.34 -6.16
C PRO A 170 15.59 -10.82 -7.33
N ASP A 171 14.45 -11.46 -7.59
CA ASP A 171 13.45 -11.10 -8.59
C ASP A 171 12.62 -9.86 -8.22
N GLU A 172 12.52 -9.52 -6.94
CA GLU A 172 11.76 -8.36 -6.46
C GLU A 172 12.62 -7.09 -6.29
N ARG A 173 13.96 -7.20 -6.41
CA ARG A 173 14.89 -6.08 -6.21
C ARG A 173 14.66 -4.93 -7.18
N ASP A 174 14.38 -5.25 -8.44
CA ASP A 174 14.15 -4.23 -9.48
C ASP A 174 12.83 -3.50 -9.24
N GLY A 175 11.79 -4.22 -8.81
CA GLY A 175 10.50 -3.63 -8.44
C GLY A 175 10.62 -2.69 -7.25
N LEU A 176 11.35 -3.10 -6.21
CA LEU A 176 11.62 -2.25 -5.05
C LEU A 176 12.43 -1.01 -5.44
N ALA A 177 13.44 -1.15 -6.31
CA ALA A 177 14.23 -0.02 -6.79
C ALA A 177 13.36 1.01 -7.54
N LEU A 178 12.46 0.55 -8.40
CA LEU A 178 11.51 1.42 -9.10
C LEU A 178 10.52 2.11 -8.15
N LEU A 179 10.02 1.38 -7.15
CA LEU A 179 9.13 1.95 -6.13
C LEU A 179 9.85 3.05 -5.33
N VAL A 180 11.07 2.78 -4.86
CA VAL A 180 11.89 3.77 -4.12
C VAL A 180 12.20 4.98 -4.99
N ALA A 181 12.51 4.80 -6.28
CA ALA A 181 12.72 5.90 -7.21
C ALA A 181 11.44 6.76 -7.37
N SER A 182 10.28 6.12 -7.55
CA SER A 182 8.99 6.80 -7.66
C SER A 182 8.61 7.58 -6.39
N LEU A 183 8.87 7.00 -5.21
CA LEU A 183 8.64 7.67 -3.92
C LEU A 183 9.59 8.85 -3.69
N ASN A 184 10.84 8.77 -4.15
CA ASN A 184 11.79 9.88 -4.07
C ASN A 184 11.40 11.05 -4.99
N GLU A 185 10.80 10.76 -6.14
CA GLU A 185 10.24 11.77 -7.05
C GLU A 185 8.97 12.42 -6.45
N HIS A 186 8.13 11.63 -5.78
CA HIS A 186 6.86 12.08 -5.19
C HIS A 186 6.93 12.13 -3.66
N ARG A 187 7.73 13.06 -3.12
CA ARG A 187 7.94 13.18 -1.67
C ARG A 187 6.66 13.35 -0.85
N ASP A 188 5.64 14.00 -1.41
CA ASP A 188 4.35 14.19 -0.73
C ASP A 188 3.60 12.85 -0.56
N LEU A 189 3.71 11.95 -1.54
CA LEU A 189 3.11 10.62 -1.48
C LEU A 189 3.88 9.72 -0.51
N ALA A 190 5.22 9.81 -0.50
CA ALA A 190 6.04 9.13 0.50
C ALA A 190 5.70 9.60 1.93
N ALA A 191 5.52 10.91 2.13
CA ALA A 191 5.11 11.47 3.41
C ALA A 191 3.71 10.98 3.83
N ALA A 192 2.77 10.85 2.89
CA ALA A 192 1.43 10.33 3.18
C ALA A 192 1.43 8.83 3.56
N LEU A 193 2.28 8.02 2.92
CA LEU A 193 2.42 6.59 3.25
C LEU A 193 3.12 6.36 4.60
N LEU A 194 4.06 7.22 4.97
CA LEU A 194 4.81 7.14 6.21
C LEU A 194 4.15 7.90 7.37
N ALA A 195 3.20 8.78 7.09
CA ALA A 195 2.42 9.45 8.12
C ALA A 195 1.72 8.38 8.95
N ARG A 196 2.06 8.31 10.24
CA ARG A 196 1.24 7.57 11.20
C ARG A 196 -0.17 8.10 11.04
N VAL A 197 -1.12 7.19 10.81
CA VAL A 197 -2.53 7.49 10.98
C VAL A 197 -2.64 8.15 12.35
N PRO A 198 -3.09 9.41 12.44
CA PRO A 198 -3.20 10.06 13.73
C PRO A 198 -4.03 9.14 14.61
N ASP A 199 -3.48 8.78 15.78
CA ASP A 199 -4.21 8.07 16.82
C ASP A 199 -5.45 8.92 17.09
N LYS A 200 -6.54 8.53 16.45
CA LYS A 200 -7.82 9.18 16.62
C LYS A 200 -8.18 8.80 18.03
N GLU A 201 -7.90 9.70 18.98
CA GLU A 201 -8.33 9.56 20.36
C GLU A 201 -9.73 8.96 20.32
N ASP A 202 -9.87 7.81 20.98
CA ASP A 202 -11.08 7.00 21.11
C ASP A 202 -12.18 7.82 21.78
N SER A 203 -12.66 8.85 21.10
CA SER A 203 -14.06 9.20 21.08
C SER A 203 -14.73 8.00 20.45
N LEU A 204 -14.94 6.99 21.30
CA LEU A 204 -15.88 5.91 21.11
C LEU A 204 -17.05 6.51 20.36
N ILE A 205 -17.08 6.25 19.05
CA ILE A 205 -18.28 6.48 18.27
C ILE A 205 -19.27 5.61 19.02
N SER A 206 -20.15 6.26 19.80
CA SER A 206 -21.28 5.60 20.42
C SER A 206 -22.05 5.04 19.25
N VAL A 207 -21.79 3.78 18.92
CA VAL A 207 -22.53 3.04 17.93
C VAL A 207 -23.89 2.88 18.56
N ASP A 208 -24.77 3.85 18.31
CA ASP A 208 -26.18 3.71 18.62
C ASP A 208 -26.59 2.39 18.00
N ARG A 209 -26.94 1.43 18.86
CA ARG A 209 -27.37 0.11 18.45
C ARG A 209 -28.45 0.32 17.40
N LEU A 210 -28.18 -0.14 16.19
CA LEU A 210 -29.14 -0.11 15.10
C LEU A 210 -30.40 -0.81 15.60
N ARG A 211 -31.42 -0.03 15.94
CA ARG A 211 -32.70 -0.54 16.43
C ARG A 211 -33.44 -1.01 15.18
N ILE A 212 -33.28 -2.29 14.86
CA ILE A 212 -34.09 -2.92 13.81
C ILE A 212 -35.45 -3.15 14.44
N ASP A 213 -36.42 -2.30 14.09
CA ASP A 213 -37.80 -2.52 14.48
C ASP A 213 -38.27 -3.87 13.92
N ALA A 214 -39.04 -4.60 14.72
CA ALA A 214 -39.54 -5.91 14.34
C ALA A 214 -40.32 -5.79 13.02
N LEU A 215 -39.78 -6.38 11.96
CA LEU A 215 -40.44 -6.44 10.67
C LEU A 215 -41.70 -7.31 10.81
N GLU A 216 -42.88 -6.69 10.70
CA GLU A 216 -44.14 -7.41 10.50
C GLU A 216 -44.11 -8.09 9.13
N ILE A 217 -43.81 -9.39 9.13
CA ILE A 217 -43.91 -10.23 7.94
C ILE A 217 -45.39 -10.50 7.70
N LYS A 218 -46.00 -9.76 6.77
CA LYS A 218 -47.36 -10.02 6.33
C LYS A 218 -47.39 -11.35 5.58
N PRO A 219 -48.17 -12.36 6.02
CA PRO A 219 -48.27 -13.63 5.33
C PRO A 219 -48.75 -13.41 3.89
N LEU A 220 -48.05 -14.02 2.93
CA LEU A 220 -48.50 -14.07 1.54
C LEU A 220 -49.73 -14.98 1.48
N GLU A 221 -50.92 -14.37 1.47
CA GLU A 221 -52.15 -15.05 1.11
C GLU A 221 -52.06 -15.43 -0.38
N GLY A 222 -52.01 -16.74 -0.64
CA GLY A 222 -52.24 -17.27 -1.97
C GLY A 222 -51.25 -18.36 -2.37
N ARG A 223 -51.56 -19.60 -2.00
CA ARG A 223 -51.51 -20.65 -3.00
C ARG A 223 -52.56 -21.70 -2.70
N GLU A 224 -53.51 -21.74 -3.62
CA GLU A 224 -54.68 -22.60 -3.64
C GLU A 224 -54.25 -24.06 -3.53
N THR A 225 -54.92 -24.75 -2.61
CA THR A 225 -54.97 -26.19 -2.50
C THR A 225 -55.46 -26.78 -3.81
N GLU A 226 -54.54 -27.34 -4.59
CA GLU A 226 -54.84 -28.19 -5.72
C GLU A 226 -55.41 -29.51 -5.17
N THR A 227 -56.73 -29.60 -5.15
CA THR A 227 -57.52 -30.82 -4.99
C THR A 227 -57.08 -31.84 -6.04
N LEU A 228 -56.20 -32.77 -5.65
CA LEU A 228 -55.99 -34.02 -6.37
C LEU A 228 -57.00 -35.04 -5.86
N ASP A 229 -58.19 -34.91 -6.43
CA ASP A 229 -59.19 -35.95 -6.52
C ASP A 229 -58.68 -36.98 -7.55
N SER A 230 -58.24 -38.16 -7.07
CA SER A 230 -58.06 -39.33 -7.94
C SER A 230 -58.50 -40.57 -7.21
N ALA A 231 -59.79 -40.85 -7.38
CA ALA A 231 -60.38 -42.14 -7.74
C ALA A 231 -59.47 -43.38 -7.58
N GLY A 232 -59.93 -44.30 -6.75
CA GLY A 232 -59.21 -45.52 -6.40
C GLY A 232 -59.22 -46.63 -7.44
N GLU A 233 -58.71 -47.79 -7.03
CA GLU A 233 -58.92 -49.04 -7.73
C GLU A 233 -58.96 -50.19 -6.72
N LYS A 234 -60.03 -50.98 -6.83
CA LYS A 234 -60.25 -52.24 -6.13
C LYS A 234 -59.34 -53.31 -6.75
N HIS A 235 -58.71 -54.15 -5.93
CA HIS A 235 -58.79 -55.62 -6.01
C HIS A 235 -58.04 -56.29 -4.86
#